data_AF-A0A7X6VR82-F1
#
_entry.id   AF-A0A7X6VR82-F1
#
_cell.length_a   1.000
_cell.length_b   1.000
_cell.length_c   1.000
_cell.angle_alpha   90.00
_cell.angle_beta   90.00
_cell.angle_gamma   90.00
#
_symmetry.space_group_name_H-M   'P 1'
#
loop_
_entity.id
_entity.type
_entity.pdbx_description
1 polymer ?
#
loop_
_entity_poly.entity_id
_entity_poly.type
_entity_poly.pdbx_seq_one_letter_code
_entity_poly.pdbx_strand_id
1 'polypeptide(L)'
;MSIFKEKAGITRRQFLKGTGVLAITAIFAGVLTKIGFDVLAASDNYIQERIAGLYTLDEKMTIRKSHENPEILQIYKEFLSPGEVSPLSEKAHHLLHTKYGNEIADLIKELKEHSAA
;
A
#
# COMPACT_ATOMS: atom_id res chain seq x y z
N MET A 1 -56.11 -23.98 -49.58
CA MET A 1 -55.59 -24.53 -48.30
C MET A 1 -54.07 -24.52 -48.35
N SER A 2 -53.44 -23.45 -47.84
CA SER A 2 -51.98 -23.35 -47.70
C SER A 2 -51.62 -23.83 -46.28
N ILE A 3 -51.56 -25.14 -46.07
CA ILE A 3 -51.39 -25.73 -44.72
C ILE A 3 -49.93 -26.14 -44.43
N PHE A 4 -49.06 -26.23 -45.45
CA PHE A 4 -47.65 -26.59 -45.23
C PHE A 4 -46.74 -25.53 -45.83
N LYS A 5 -46.44 -24.49 -45.05
CA LYS A 5 -45.30 -23.61 -45.28
C LYS A 5 -44.17 -24.12 -44.42
N GLU A 6 -43.39 -25.07 -44.92
CA GLU A 6 -42.17 -25.51 -44.22
C GLU A 6 -41.24 -24.30 -44.05
N LYS A 7 -40.90 -23.98 -42.80
CA LYS A 7 -39.85 -23.00 -42.53
C LYS A 7 -38.55 -23.56 -43.11
N ALA A 8 -37.89 -22.79 -43.98
CA ALA A 8 -36.59 -23.16 -44.50
C ALA A 8 -35.65 -23.54 -43.33
N GLY A 9 -35.21 -24.80 -43.32
CA GLY A 9 -34.33 -25.33 -42.28
C GLY A 9 -32.98 -24.60 -42.24
N ILE A 10 -32.31 -24.65 -41.10
CA ILE A 10 -30.97 -24.06 -40.94
C ILE A 10 -30.01 -24.75 -41.91
N THR A 11 -29.36 -23.98 -42.77
CA THR A 11 -28.34 -24.52 -43.68
C THR A 11 -27.09 -24.92 -42.89
N ARG A 12 -26.33 -25.92 -43.38
CA ARG A 12 -25.08 -26.38 -42.74
C ARG A 12 -24.09 -25.24 -42.44
N ARG A 13 -24.04 -24.22 -43.32
CA ARG A 13 -23.21 -23.02 -43.15
C ARG A 13 -23.71 -22.13 -42.00
N GLN A 14 -25.02 -21.94 -41.89
CA GLN A 14 -25.61 -21.18 -40.79
C GLN A 14 -25.43 -21.91 -39.45
N PHE A 15 -25.50 -23.24 -39.45
CA PHE A 15 -25.21 -24.06 -38.28
C PHE A 15 -23.74 -23.93 -37.83
N LEU A 16 -22.77 -24.06 -38.75
CA LEU A 16 -21.34 -23.91 -38.44
C LEU A 16 -20.99 -22.50 -37.94
N LYS A 17 -21.61 -21.45 -38.49
CA LYS A 17 -21.42 -20.08 -38.00
C LYS A 17 -22.04 -19.86 -36.62
N GLY A 18 -23.27 -20.33 -36.40
CA GLY A 18 -23.96 -20.16 -35.11
C GLY A 18 -23.25 -20.90 -33.97
N THR A 19 -22.80 -22.13 -34.20
CA THR A 19 -22.04 -22.91 -33.22
C THR A 19 -20.69 -22.29 -32.91
N GLY A 20 -19.97 -21.78 -33.93
CA GLY A 20 -18.72 -21.05 -33.73
C GLY A 20 -18.89 -19.77 -32.90
N VAL A 21 -19.94 -18.98 -33.17
CA VAL A 21 -20.25 -17.78 -32.39
C VAL A 21 -20.59 -18.14 -30.94
N LEU A 22 -21.43 -19.16 -30.72
CA LEU A 22 -21.80 -19.62 -29.37
C LEU A 22 -20.58 -20.08 -28.56
N ALA A 23 -19.67 -20.84 -29.18
CA ALA A 23 -18.46 -21.28 -28.51
C ALA A 23 -17.58 -20.11 -28.07
N ILE A 24 -17.38 -19.12 -28.94
CA ILE A 24 -16.61 -17.90 -28.63
C ILE A 24 -17.27 -17.11 -27.51
N THR A 25 -18.59 -16.92 -27.55
CA THR A 25 -19.33 -16.19 -26.51
C THR A 25 -19.24 -16.90 -25.16
N ALA A 26 -19.34 -18.23 -25.12
CA ALA A 26 -19.21 -19.00 -23.90
C ALA A 26 -17.81 -18.89 -23.28
N ILE A 27 -16.76 -18.97 -24.11
CA ILE A 27 -15.37 -18.78 -23.66
C ILE A 27 -15.17 -17.37 -23.10
N PHE A 28 -15.63 -16.36 -23.83
CA PHE A 28 -15.48 -14.96 -23.43
C PHE A 28 -16.23 -14.66 -22.14
N ALA A 29 -17.46 -15.15 -21.99
CA ALA A 29 -18.23 -15.02 -20.76
C ALA A 29 -17.52 -15.71 -19.59
N GLY A 30 -16.96 -16.91 -19.79
CA GLY A 30 -16.21 -17.63 -18.76
C GLY A 30 -14.93 -16.91 -18.30
N VAL A 31 -14.21 -16.27 -19.24
CA VAL A 31 -13.04 -15.45 -18.90
C VAL A 31 -13.45 -14.21 -18.12
N LEU A 32 -14.50 -13.51 -18.54
CA LEU A 32 -14.99 -12.32 -17.85
C LEU A 32 -15.53 -12.63 -16.45
N THR A 33 -16.29 -13.71 -16.29
CA THR A 33 -16.78 -14.12 -14.96
C THR A 33 -15.62 -14.48 -14.05
N LYS A 34 -14.62 -15.22 -14.52
CA LYS A 34 -13.42 -15.53 -13.73
C LYS A 34 -12.72 -14.25 -13.25
N ILE A 35 -12.46 -13.30 -14.14
CA ILE A 35 -11.82 -12.02 -13.76
C ILE A 35 -12.66 -11.29 -12.72
N GLY A 36 -13.97 -11.22 -12.90
CA GLY A 36 -14.88 -10.61 -11.92
C GLY A 36 -14.85 -11.29 -10.55
N PHE A 37 -14.86 -12.62 -10.52
CA PHE A 37 -14.73 -13.40 -9.28
C PHE A 37 -13.36 -13.21 -8.62
N ASP A 38 -12.26 -13.18 -9.38
CA ASP A 38 -10.92 -12.97 -8.83
C ASP A 38 -10.79 -11.56 -8.20
N VAL A 39 -11.42 -10.55 -8.79
CA VAL A 39 -11.47 -9.18 -8.22
C VAL A 39 -12.32 -9.13 -6.95
N LEU A 40 -13.47 -9.82 -6.93
CA LEU A 40 -14.32 -9.90 -5.73
C LEU A 40 -13.66 -10.73 -4.62
N ALA A 41 -12.92 -11.77 -4.98
CA ALA A 41 -12.18 -12.63 -4.07
C ALA A 41 -10.79 -12.08 -3.73
N ALA A 42 -10.43 -10.88 -4.22
CA ALA A 42 -9.16 -10.26 -3.90
C ALA A 42 -9.05 -10.09 -2.38
N SER A 43 -8.14 -10.87 -1.79
CA SER A 43 -8.00 -10.95 -0.34
C SER A 43 -6.97 -9.95 0.16
N ASP A 44 -7.24 -9.34 1.31
CA ASP A 44 -6.29 -8.51 2.05
C ASP A 44 -5.23 -9.32 2.82
N ASN A 45 -5.12 -10.63 2.56
CA ASN A 45 -4.16 -11.54 3.22
C ASN A 45 -2.71 -11.06 3.12
N TYR A 46 -2.35 -10.40 2.02
CA TYR A 46 -1.01 -9.83 1.83
C TYR A 46 -0.64 -8.79 2.91
N ILE A 47 -1.62 -8.14 3.55
CA ILE A 47 -1.39 -7.21 4.66
C ILE A 47 -0.87 -7.99 5.87
N GLN A 48 -1.49 -9.12 6.20
CA GLN A 48 -1.07 -9.97 7.32
C GLN A 48 0.30 -10.58 7.06
N GLU A 49 0.58 -11.02 5.83
CA GLU A 49 1.89 -11.53 5.45
C GLU A 49 3.00 -10.48 5.59
N ARG A 50 2.72 -9.22 5.22
CA ARG A 50 3.66 -8.11 5.42
C ARG A 50 3.91 -7.83 6.90
N ILE A 51 2.85 -7.79 7.70
CA ILE A 51 2.94 -7.59 9.15
C ILE A 51 3.79 -8.70 9.79
N ALA A 52 3.51 -9.97 9.46
CA ALA A 52 4.24 -11.11 10.00
C ALA A 52 5.73 -11.08 9.60
N GLY A 53 6.03 -10.72 8.35
CA GLY A 53 7.40 -10.57 7.87
C GLY A 53 8.19 -9.48 8.63
N LEU A 54 7.57 -8.31 8.84
CA LEU A 54 8.18 -7.21 9.60
C LEU A 54 8.49 -7.61 11.03
N TYR A 55 7.52 -8.18 11.77
CA TYR A 55 7.76 -8.57 13.16
C TYR A 55 8.79 -9.69 13.30
N THR A 56 8.80 -10.65 12.37
CA THR A 56 9.82 -11.72 12.35
C THR A 56 11.23 -11.15 12.18
N LEU A 57 11.38 -10.07 11.41
CA LEU A 57 12.67 -9.40 11.22
C LEU A 57 13.08 -8.65 12.50
N ASP A 58 12.17 -7.90 13.10
CA ASP A 58 12.42 -7.12 14.32
C ASP A 58 12.79 -8.02 15.51
N GLU A 59 12.16 -9.19 15.64
CA GLU A 59 12.47 -10.18 16.67
C GLU A 59 13.89 -10.77 16.55
N LYS A 60 14.41 -10.85 15.33
CA LYS A 60 15.76 -11.38 15.06
C LYS A 60 16.87 -10.35 15.29
N MET A 61 16.54 -9.07 15.46
CA MET A 61 17.54 -8.03 15.68
C MET A 61 18.19 -8.17 17.05
N THR A 62 19.53 -8.07 17.10
CA THR A 62 20.30 -8.11 18.35
C THR A 62 20.01 -6.90 19.24
N ILE A 63 19.82 -5.72 18.65
CA ILE A 63 19.47 -4.48 19.34
C ILE A 63 18.04 -4.12 18.91
N ARG A 64 17.13 -4.03 19.88
CA ARG A 64 15.70 -3.74 19.61
C ARG A 64 15.19 -2.46 20.24
N LYS A 65 15.92 -1.91 21.22
CA LYS A 65 15.52 -0.69 21.91
C LYS A 65 16.34 0.49 21.41
N SER A 66 15.69 1.57 21.03
CA SER A 66 16.37 2.74 20.47
C SER A 66 17.40 3.36 21.42
N HIS A 67 17.16 3.32 22.73
CA HIS A 67 18.11 3.83 23.74
C HIS A 67 19.32 2.90 23.98
N GLU A 68 19.29 1.68 23.47
CA GLU A 68 20.44 0.76 23.47
C GLU A 68 21.27 0.89 22.18
N ASN A 69 20.80 1.65 21.17
CA ASN A 69 21.52 1.84 19.93
C ASN A 69 22.77 2.74 20.15
N PRO A 70 23.99 2.24 19.86
CA PRO A 70 25.22 2.99 20.07
C PRO A 70 25.30 4.29 19.27
N GLU A 71 24.76 4.33 18.05
CA GLU A 71 24.76 5.52 17.20
C GLU A 71 23.84 6.61 17.77
N ILE A 72 22.69 6.21 18.32
CA ILE A 72 21.78 7.14 19.02
C ILE A 72 22.48 7.72 20.25
N LEU A 73 23.08 6.87 21.08
CA LEU A 73 23.82 7.32 22.26
C LEU A 73 24.97 8.27 21.90
N GLN A 74 25.65 8.02 20.78
CA GLN A 74 26.71 8.88 20.29
C GLN A 74 26.19 10.26 19.89
N ILE A 75 25.15 10.33 19.06
CA ILE A 75 24.56 11.61 18.60
C ILE A 75 24.07 12.44 19.80
N TYR A 76 23.49 11.81 20.81
CA TYR A 76 23.10 12.52 22.03
C TYR A 76 24.31 13.10 22.76
N LYS A 77 25.34 12.28 23.03
CA LYS A 77 26.52 12.73 23.79
C LYS A 77 27.37 13.77 23.07
N GLU A 78 27.46 13.68 21.75
CA GLU A 78 28.37 14.52 20.95
C GLU A 78 27.68 15.78 20.44
N PHE A 79 26.35 15.75 20.24
CA PHE A 79 25.67 16.82 19.52
C PHE A 79 24.40 17.34 20.21
N LEU A 80 23.44 16.48 20.56
CA LEU A 80 22.11 16.92 21.06
C LEU A 80 22.10 17.32 22.54
N SER A 81 22.91 16.68 23.36
CA SER A 81 23.07 16.97 24.79
C SER A 81 24.54 16.74 25.21
N PRO A 82 25.46 17.65 24.84
CA PRO A 82 26.89 17.45 25.07
C PRO A 82 27.22 17.12 26.53
N GLY A 83 27.83 15.95 26.75
CA GLY A 83 28.24 15.48 28.08
C GLY A 83 27.22 14.59 28.81
N GLU A 84 25.99 14.44 28.31
CA GLU A 84 24.99 13.52 28.87
C GLU A 84 24.10 12.91 27.77
N VAL A 85 23.24 11.97 28.14
CA VAL A 85 22.18 11.48 27.24
C VAL A 85 20.86 11.94 27.84
N SER A 86 20.43 13.13 27.44
CA SER A 86 19.23 13.77 27.98
C SER A 86 18.22 13.99 26.86
N PRO A 87 17.13 13.19 26.83
CA PRO A 87 15.97 13.50 26.01
C PRO A 87 15.39 14.86 26.40
N LEU A 88 14.74 15.54 25.46
CA LEU A 88 14.13 16.86 25.71
C LEU A 88 15.14 17.97 26.07
N SER A 89 16.43 17.81 25.73
CA SER A 89 17.39 18.91 25.77
C SER A 89 16.92 20.07 24.88
N GLU A 90 17.36 21.28 25.15
CA GLU A 90 17.00 22.47 24.37
C GLU A 90 17.26 22.26 22.87
N LYS A 91 18.45 21.77 22.52
CA LYS A 91 18.81 21.48 21.13
C LYS A 91 17.94 20.39 20.51
N ALA A 92 17.59 19.36 21.27
CA ALA A 92 16.67 18.32 20.79
C ALA A 92 15.24 18.87 20.60
N HIS A 93 14.81 19.80 21.44
CA HIS A 93 13.52 20.47 21.28
C HIS A 93 13.49 21.29 19.98
N HIS A 94 14.50 22.11 19.72
CA HIS A 94 14.54 22.92 18.50
C HIS A 94 14.67 22.09 17.21
N LEU A 95 15.39 20.97 17.25
CA LEU A 95 15.66 20.16 16.05
C LEU A 95 14.65 19.04 15.80
N LEU A 96 14.13 18.40 16.85
CA LEU A 96 13.36 17.16 16.75
C LEU A 96 11.89 17.33 17.13
N HIS A 97 11.50 18.45 17.74
CA HIS A 97 10.11 18.71 18.11
C HIS A 97 9.43 19.62 17.09
N THR A 98 8.10 19.62 17.12
CA THR A 98 7.27 20.42 16.23
C THR A 98 6.10 21.04 16.99
N LYS A 99 5.47 22.04 16.38
CA LYS A 99 4.28 22.74 16.87
C LYS A 99 3.13 22.54 15.89
N TYR A 100 1.90 22.63 16.37
CA TYR A 100 0.70 22.35 15.57
C TYR A 100 -0.30 23.51 15.63
N GLY A 101 -1.21 23.56 14.65
CA GLY A 101 -2.31 24.54 14.63
C GLY A 101 -1.82 25.98 14.56
N ASN A 102 -2.31 26.82 15.48
CA ASN A 102 -2.05 28.27 15.49
C ASN A 102 -0.58 28.61 15.76
N GLU A 103 0.20 27.67 16.30
CA GLU A 103 1.61 27.87 16.66
C GLU A 103 2.59 27.61 15.51
N ILE A 104 2.10 27.17 14.34
CA ILE A 104 2.93 26.90 13.16
C ILE A 104 3.61 28.19 12.67
N ALA A 105 2.92 29.33 12.74
CA ALA A 105 3.48 30.61 12.31
C ALA A 105 4.73 30.98 13.13
N ASP A 106 4.71 30.71 14.44
CA ASP A 106 5.82 30.96 15.34
C ASP A 106 6.97 29.99 15.10
N LEU A 107 6.68 28.70 14.84
CA LEU A 107 7.71 27.72 14.48
C LEU A 107 8.43 28.11 13.18
N ILE A 108 7.69 28.56 12.15
CA ILE A 108 8.30 29.00 10.89
C ILE A 108 9.21 30.21 11.11
N LYS A 109 8.81 31.14 11.99
CA LYS A 109 9.64 32.28 12.35
C LYS A 109 10.93 31.84 13.04
N GLU A 110 10.81 30.97 14.03
CA GLU A 110 11.93 30.39 14.78
C GLU A 110 12.93 29.67 13.87
N LEU A 111 12.46 28.83 12.94
CA LEU A 111 13.32 28.12 11.98
C LEU A 111 14.08 29.07 11.04
N LYS A 112 13.43 30.16 10.60
CA LYS A 112 14.09 31.17 9.77
C LYS A 112 15.19 31.89 10.52
N GLU A 113 14.96 32.24 11.78
CA GLU A 113 15.96 32.88 12.64
C GLU A 113 17.19 31.99 12.83
N HIS A 114 16.99 30.69 13.07
CA HIS A 114 18.09 29.73 13.22
C HIS A 114 18.84 29.41 11.91
N SER A 115 18.17 29.55 10.75
CA SER A 115 18.82 29.34 9.43
C SER A 115 19.72 30.50 8.98
N ALA A 116 19.55 31.67 9.58
CA ALA A 116 20.29 32.88 9.24
C ALA A 116 21.53 33.11 10.11
N ALA A 117 21.73 32.29 11.15
CA ALA A 117 22.86 32.29 12.08
C ALA A 117 23.90 31.23 11.68
#